data_AF-A0A3S4BUC5-F1
#
_entry.id   AF-A0A3S4BUC5-F1
#
_cell.length_a   1.000
_cell.length_b   1.000
_cell.length_c   1.000
_cell.angle_alpha   90.00
_cell.angle_beta   90.00
_cell.angle_gamma   90.00
#
_symmetry.space_group_name_H-M   'P 1'
#
loop_
_entity.id
_entity.type
_entity.pdbx_description
1 polymer ?
#
loop_
_entity_poly.entity_id
_entity_poly.type
_entity_poly.pdbx_seq_one_letter_code
_entity_poly.pdbx_strand_id
1 'polypeptide(L)' 'MRLFMFESETTRDLKAFAGDSVGSKLPARLGPWQATGVVRPDRAPPHRLSRVAIEKAIAAQGFQLWRMKTPESV' A
#
# COMPACT_ATOMS: atom_id res chain seq x y z
N MET A 1 -7.35 11.51 -2.88
CA MET A 1 -6.71 11.00 -4.12
C MET A 1 -7.10 9.54 -4.40
N ARG A 2 -6.76 9.02 -5.60
CA ARG A 2 -6.79 7.57 -5.88
C ARG A 2 -5.57 6.92 -5.21
N LEU A 3 -5.78 5.86 -4.46
CA LEU A 3 -4.71 5.12 -3.80
C LEU A 3 -4.48 3.83 -4.56
N PHE A 4 -3.28 3.62 -5.07
CA PHE A 4 -2.91 2.40 -5.75
C PHE A 4 -2.29 1.44 -4.75
N MET A 5 -2.80 0.21 -4.73
CA MET A 5 -2.35 -0.86 -3.85
C MET A 5 -1.34 -1.73 -4.57
N PHE A 6 -0.24 -1.99 -3.89
CA PHE A 6 0.81 -2.87 -4.34
C PHE A 6 1.07 -3.93 -3.28
N GLU A 7 1.42 -5.12 -3.73
CA GLU A 7 1.89 -6.22 -2.90
C GLU A 7 3.36 -6.50 -3.24
N SER A 8 4.16 -6.78 -2.21
CA SER A 8 5.53 -7.21 -2.41
C SER A 8 5.53 -8.68 -2.82
N GLU A 9 6.13 -9.00 -3.96
CA GLU A 9 6.27 -10.39 -4.40
C GLU A 9 7.28 -11.16 -3.54
N THR A 10 8.24 -10.45 -2.93
CA THR A 10 9.24 -11.06 -2.04
C THR A 10 8.69 -11.30 -0.63
N THR A 11 7.72 -10.50 -0.20
CA THR A 11 7.16 -10.57 1.16
C THR A 11 5.63 -10.57 1.09
N ARG A 12 5.01 -11.76 1.14
CA ARG A 12 3.56 -11.97 0.95
C ARG A 12 2.67 -11.10 1.86
N ASP A 13 3.11 -10.83 3.07
CA ASP A 13 2.35 -10.03 4.04
C ASP A 13 2.59 -8.52 3.89
N LEU A 14 3.58 -8.10 3.10
CA LEU A 14 3.94 -6.70 2.90
C LEU A 14 3.22 -6.11 1.70
N LYS A 15 2.57 -4.98 1.95
CA LYS A 15 1.80 -4.23 0.96
C LYS A 15 2.14 -2.76 1.06
N ALA A 16 1.84 -2.03 0.00
CA ALA A 16 2.08 -0.62 -0.09
C ALA A 16 0.89 0.11 -0.72
N PHE A 17 0.72 1.37 -0.33
CA PHE A 17 -0.11 2.33 -1.04
C PHE A 17 0.78 3.39 -1.69
N ALA A 18 0.47 3.75 -2.93
CA ALA A 18 1.06 4.89 -3.63
C ALA A 18 -0.01 5.81 -4.22
N GLY A 19 0.38 7.03 -4.57
CA GLY A 19 -0.49 8.01 -5.23
C GLY A 19 -0.60 7.83 -6.75
N ASP A 20 0.19 6.91 -7.31
CA ASP A 20 0.34 6.68 -8.75
C ASP A 20 0.28 5.19 -9.10
N SER A 21 -0.10 4.89 -10.35
CA SER A 21 -0.34 3.52 -10.83
C SER A 21 0.91 2.69 -11.04
N VAL A 22 2.09 3.31 -11.05
CA VAL A 22 3.37 2.65 -11.31
C VAL A 22 4.18 2.43 -10.03
N GLY A 23 3.76 3.04 -8.91
CA GLY A 23 4.48 2.99 -7.65
C GLY A 23 5.86 3.63 -7.74
N SER A 24 6.02 4.75 -8.46
CA SER A 24 7.33 5.37 -8.75
C SER A 24 8.18 5.67 -7.51
N LYS A 25 7.54 5.87 -6.36
CA LYS A 25 8.17 6.20 -5.08
C LYS A 25 8.43 4.96 -4.21
N LEU A 26 7.99 3.77 -4.63
CA LEU A 26 8.13 2.56 -3.83
C LEU A 26 9.59 2.09 -3.77
N PRO A 27 10.06 1.62 -2.61
CA PRO A 27 11.43 1.17 -2.46
C PRO A 27 11.67 -0.13 -3.23
N ALA A 28 12.57 -0.08 -4.22
CA ALA A 28 12.92 -1.24 -5.05
C ALA A 28 13.46 -2.43 -4.25
N ARG A 29 14.11 -2.18 -3.09
CA ARG A 29 14.65 -3.22 -2.21
C ARG A 29 13.59 -4.15 -1.63
N LEU A 30 12.36 -3.65 -1.47
CA LEU A 30 11.21 -4.41 -0.96
C LEU A 30 10.30 -4.89 -2.10
N GLY A 31 10.64 -4.54 -3.34
CA GLY A 31 9.96 -5.04 -4.52
C GLY A 31 10.51 -6.42 -4.95
N PRO A 32 10.13 -6.90 -6.14
CA PRO A 32 9.20 -6.26 -7.08
C PRO A 32 7.79 -6.08 -6.50
N TRP A 33 7.13 -5.02 -6.96
CA TRP A 33 5.82 -4.56 -6.47
C TRP A 33 4.75 -4.87 -7.50
N GLN A 34 3.81 -5.73 -7.15
CA GLN A 34 2.68 -6.08 -8.01
C GLN A 34 1.49 -5.20 -7.68
N ALA A 35 0.94 -4.48 -8.65
CA ALA A 35 -0.30 -3.72 -8.47
C ALA A 35 -1.48 -4.68 -8.29
N THR A 36 -2.10 -4.66 -7.12
CA THR A 36 -3.23 -5.55 -6.78
C THR A 36 -4.58 -4.86 -6.91
N GLY A 37 -4.62 -3.53 -6.89
CA GLY A 37 -5.85 -2.79 -7.09
C GLY A 37 -5.74 -1.30 -6.86
N VAL A 38 -6.88 -0.61 -6.96
CA VAL A 38 -6.97 0.84 -6.71
C VAL A 38 -8.16 1.15 -5.80
N VAL A 39 -7.91 1.94 -4.75
CA VAL A 39 -8.94 2.50 -3.88
C VAL A 39 -9.35 3.87 -4.43
N ARG A 40 -10.58 3.94 -4.92
CA ARG A 40 -11.21 5.20 -5.37
C ARG A 40 -11.30 6.18 -4.18
N PRO A 41 -11.23 7.50 -4.40
CA PRO A 41 -11.28 8.50 -3.34
C PRO A 41 -12.53 8.39 -2.46
N ASP A 42 -13.64 7.96 -3.05
CA ASP A 42 -14.95 7.79 -2.40
C ASP A 42 -15.03 6.52 -1.53
N ARG A 43 -14.09 5.58 -1.67
CA ARG A 43 -14.09 4.29 -0.96
C ARG A 43 -13.12 4.31 0.23
N ALA A 44 -13.54 3.70 1.33
CA ALA A 44 -12.64 3.43 2.44
C ALA A 44 -11.57 2.40 2.03
N PRO A 45 -10.31 2.56 2.50
CA PRO A 45 -9.27 1.56 2.34
C PRO A 45 -9.63 0.25 3.07
N PRO A 46 -9.15 -0.91 2.59
CA PRO A 46 -9.39 -2.19 3.25
C PRO A 46 -8.74 -2.26 4.64
N HIS A 47 -9.17 -3.22 5.46
CA HIS A 47 -8.60 -3.52 6.79
C HIS A 47 -8.63 -2.37 7.81
N ARG A 48 -9.64 -1.49 7.77
CA ARG A 48 -9.79 -0.34 8.68
C ARG A 48 -8.58 0.60 8.67
N LEU A 49 -7.82 0.63 7.57
CA LEU A 49 -6.70 1.55 7.44
C LEU A 49 -7.23 2.98 7.25
N SER A 50 -6.68 3.91 8.04
CA SER A 50 -7.05 5.31 7.97
C SER A 50 -6.60 5.93 6.65
N ARG A 51 -7.57 6.21 5.77
CA ARG A 51 -7.35 6.93 4.50
C ARG A 51 -6.50 8.18 4.70
N VAL A 52 -6.84 8.99 5.69
CA VAL A 52 -6.14 10.25 5.99
C VAL A 52 -4.67 10.00 6.33
N ALA A 53 -4.36 8.93 7.07
CA ALA A 53 -2.98 8.57 7.41
C ALA A 53 -2.19 8.12 6.17
N ILE A 54 -2.80 7.28 5.33
CA ILE A 54 -2.20 6.85 4.06
C ILE A 54 -1.92 8.05 3.17
N GLU A 55 -2.90 8.95 3.02
CA GLU A 55 -2.75 10.14 2.18
C GLU A 55 -1.66 11.08 2.69
N LYS A 56 -1.58 11.28 4.01
CA LYS A 56 -0.48 12.05 4.62
C LYS A 56 0.87 11.38 4.40
N ALA A 57 0.98 10.06 4.55
CA ALA A 57 2.22 9.33 4.34
C ALA A 57 2.67 9.39 2.87
N ILE A 58 1.74 9.25 1.92
CA ILE A 58 2.02 9.42 0.49
C ILE A 58 2.45 10.87 0.19
N ALA A 59 1.79 11.86 0.78
CA ALA A 59 2.18 13.26 0.57
C ALA A 59 3.57 13.57 1.13
N ALA A 60 3.96 12.96 2.26
CA ALA A 60 5.24 13.19 2.92
C ALA A 60 6.40 12.37 2.30
N GLN A 61 6.15 11.09 2.01
CA GLN A 61 7.19 10.11 1.67
C GLN A 61 7.03 9.54 0.25
N GLY A 62 5.87 9.75 -0.38
CA GLY A 62 5.50 9.18 -1.69
C GLY A 62 4.79 7.83 -1.61
N PHE A 63 4.82 7.16 -0.46
CA PHE A 63 4.18 5.86 -0.27
C PHE A 63 3.83 5.60 1.21
N GLN A 64 2.97 4.61 1.44
CA GLN A 64 2.69 4.06 2.77
C GLN A 64 2.83 2.53 2.73
N LEU A 65 3.78 1.99 3.50
CA LEU A 65 3.85 0.54 3.73
C LEU A 65 2.86 0.12 4.81
N TRP A 66 2.30 -1.06 4.64
CA TRP A 66 1.48 -1.73 5.64
C TRP A 66 1.68 -3.25 5.51
N ARG A 67 1.45 -3.97 6.60
CA ARG A 67 1.52 -5.43 6.60
C ARG A 67 0.23 -6.01 7.11
N MET A 68 -0.21 -7.11 6.52
CA MET A 68 -1.21 -7.94 7.19
C MET A 68 -0.50 -8.69 8.30
N LYS A 69 -1.06 -8.65 9.52
CA LYS A 69 -0.75 -9.68 10.49
C LYS A 69 -1.51 -10.92 10.00
N THR A 70 -0.82 -11.85 9.36
CA THR A 70 -1.28 -13.24 9.35
C THR A 70 -1.47 -13.61 10.82
N PRO A 71 -2.65 -14.07 11.26
CA PRO A 71 -2.74 -14.69 12.57
C PRO A 71 -1.73 -15.85 12.54
N GLU A 72 -0.72 -15.75 13.39
CA GLU A 72 0.25 -16.80 13.66
C GLU A 72 -0.56 -18.11 13.79
N SER A 73 -0.37 -19.04 12.86
CA SER A 73 -0.84 -20.41 13.06
C SER A 73 -0.05 -20.92 14.27
N VAL A 74 -0.72 -20.88 15.42
CA VAL A 74 -0.31 -21.56 16.66
C VAL A 74 -0.35 -23.06 16.41
#